data_AF-A0A6U4EXD1-F1
#
_entry.id   AF-A0A6U4EXD1-F1
#
_cell.length_a   1.000
_cell.length_b   1.000
_cell.length_c   1.000
_cell.angle_alpha   90.00
_cell.angle_beta   90.00
_cell.angle_gamma   90.00
#
_symmetry.space_group_name_H-M   'P 1'
#
loop_
_entity.id
_entity.type
_entity.pdbx_description
1 polymer ?
#
loop_
_entity_poly.entity_id
_entity_poly.type
_entity_poly.pdbx_seq_one_letter_code
_entity_poly.pdbx_strand_id
1 'polypeptide(L)'
;MSSEMSSGGAESSRVVRLRRNLHIALAQVHRHINSDAVKPCFRHLKDPKLVAAAEDLTAQMMVQVADNVKSEFEQIMSEYNLNERMLALDEIERRARAAAASEGGDGGGGDGVWVLPEDVSPTDVLRVLAVRSLRAERERLEAELAKKEAEARALRGAVVADARAVKGSADALRQSLGDVGAAADAMKL
;
A
#
# COMPACT_ATOMS: atom_id res chain seq x y z
N MET A 1 27.07 -3.36 27.51
CA MET A 1 25.64 -3.39 27.15
C MET A 1 25.56 -3.54 25.64
N SER A 2 25.57 -4.78 25.16
CA SER A 2 25.37 -5.09 23.74
C SER A 2 24.25 -6.11 23.70
N SER A 3 23.02 -5.61 23.54
CA SER A 3 21.87 -6.46 23.26
C SER A 3 21.91 -6.80 21.79
N GLU A 4 22.38 -8.00 21.49
CA GLU A 4 22.03 -8.69 20.25
C GLU A 4 20.51 -8.88 20.27
N MET A 5 19.81 -8.00 19.55
CA MET A 5 18.44 -8.25 19.16
C MET A 5 18.47 -9.40 18.15
N SER A 6 18.37 -10.62 18.68
CA SER A 6 18.04 -11.81 17.89
C SER A 6 16.65 -11.60 17.31
N SER A 7 16.60 -11.03 16.11
CA SER A 7 15.43 -11.13 15.25
C SER A 7 15.35 -12.58 14.80
N GLY A 8 14.71 -13.42 15.62
CA GLY A 8 14.10 -14.66 15.14
C GLY A 8 12.98 -14.27 14.17
N GLY A 9 13.36 -13.82 12.97
CA GLY A 9 12.46 -13.36 11.94
C GLY A 9 11.56 -14.51 11.54
N ALA A 10 10.25 -14.32 11.66
CA ALA A 10 9.30 -15.33 11.23
C ALA A 10 9.61 -15.74 9.78
N GLU A 11 9.74 -17.04 9.53
CA GLU A 11 9.96 -17.55 8.19
C GLU A 11 8.61 -17.69 7.47
N SER A 12 8.50 -17.21 6.22
CA SER A 12 7.27 -17.38 5.45
C SER A 12 6.98 -18.86 5.20
N SER A 13 5.72 -19.26 5.37
CA SER A 13 5.27 -20.62 5.04
C SER A 13 5.57 -21.02 3.59
N ARG A 14 5.62 -20.06 2.67
CA ARG A 14 5.99 -20.26 1.27
C ARG A 14 7.46 -20.62 1.13
N VAL A 15 8.33 -19.96 1.89
CA VAL A 15 9.77 -20.25 1.91
C VAL A 15 10.04 -21.63 2.49
N VAL A 16 9.36 -21.99 3.58
CA VAL A 16 9.45 -23.35 4.15
C VAL A 16 9.06 -24.41 3.11
N ARG A 17 7.98 -24.17 2.35
CA ARG A 17 7.58 -25.06 1.23
C ARG A 17 8.62 -25.10 0.12
N LEU A 18 9.23 -23.96 -0.22
CA LEU A 18 10.26 -23.89 -1.26
C LEU A 18 11.50 -24.70 -0.87
N ARG A 19 12.01 -24.53 0.36
CA ARG A 19 13.11 -25.33 0.93
C ARG A 19 12.79 -26.83 0.96
N ARG A 20 11.55 -27.18 1.30
CA ARG A 20 11.06 -28.57 1.26
C ARG A 20 11.07 -29.12 -0.16
N ASN A 21 10.59 -28.35 -1.15
CA ASN A 21 10.57 -28.76 -2.55
C ASN A 21 11.98 -28.97 -3.10
N LEU A 22 12.93 -28.12 -2.72
CA LEU A 22 14.35 -28.32 -3.05
C LEU A 22 14.88 -29.64 -2.51
N HIS A 23 14.61 -29.95 -1.23
CA HIS A 23 15.01 -31.23 -0.64
C HIS A 23 14.40 -32.43 -1.35
N ILE A 24 13.12 -32.34 -1.74
CA ILE A 24 12.46 -33.39 -2.51
C ILE A 24 13.10 -33.55 -3.89
N ALA A 25 13.39 -32.45 -4.59
CA ALA A 25 14.04 -32.48 -5.90
C ALA A 25 15.45 -33.10 -5.83
N LEU A 26 16.26 -32.70 -4.86
CA LEU A 26 17.59 -33.28 -4.63
C LEU A 26 17.51 -34.78 -4.31
N ALA A 27 16.55 -35.18 -3.47
CA ALA A 27 16.33 -36.60 -3.17
C ALA A 27 15.88 -37.40 -4.40
N GLN A 28 15.07 -36.82 -5.28
CA GLN A 28 14.68 -37.46 -6.55
C GLN A 28 15.88 -37.62 -7.48
N VAL A 29 16.71 -36.59 -7.64
CA VAL A 29 17.94 -36.65 -8.45
C VAL A 29 18.86 -37.76 -7.93
N HIS A 30 19.03 -37.87 -6.61
CA HIS A 30 19.84 -38.92 -5.98
C HIS A 30 19.25 -40.33 -6.19
N ARG A 31 17.94 -40.47 -6.40
CA ARG A 31 17.33 -41.77 -6.76
C ARG A 31 17.64 -42.17 -8.20
N HIS A 32 17.76 -41.20 -9.10
CA HIS A 32 18.04 -41.44 -10.51
C HIS A 32 19.53 -41.68 -10.78
N ILE A 33 20.41 -41.00 -10.05
CA ILE A 33 21.86 -41.17 -10.15
C ILE A 33 22.31 -42.08 -8.99
N ASN A 34 22.09 -43.38 -9.16
CA ASN A 34 22.47 -44.42 -8.20
C ASN A 34 23.55 -45.34 -8.80
N SER A 35 24.15 -46.21 -7.97
CA SER A 35 25.21 -47.14 -8.39
C SER A 35 24.81 -47.94 -9.65
N ASP A 36 23.57 -48.39 -9.77
CA ASP A 36 23.10 -49.15 -10.93
C ASP A 36 22.99 -48.31 -12.22
N ALA A 37 22.64 -47.03 -12.09
CA ALA A 37 22.61 -46.11 -13.23
C ALA A 37 24.02 -45.77 -13.75
N VAL A 38 25.04 -45.84 -12.88
CA VAL A 38 26.39 -45.36 -13.19
C VAL A 38 27.34 -46.53 -13.55
N LYS A 39 27.07 -47.76 -13.08
CA LYS A 39 27.80 -48.98 -13.46
C LYS A 39 28.04 -49.14 -14.97
N PRO A 40 27.06 -48.90 -15.86
CA PRO A 40 27.28 -48.99 -17.31
C PRO A 40 28.36 -48.04 -17.83
N CYS A 41 28.54 -46.87 -17.21
CA CYS A 41 29.56 -45.88 -17.58
C CYS A 41 30.98 -46.38 -17.30
N PHE A 42 31.13 -47.27 -16.31
CA PHE A 42 32.41 -47.82 -15.88
C PHE A 42 32.68 -49.25 -16.37
N ARG A 43 31.86 -49.78 -17.28
CA ARG A 43 31.96 -51.15 -17.83
C ARG A 43 33.33 -51.53 -18.42
N HIS A 44 34.15 -50.54 -18.75
CA HIS A 44 35.49 -50.72 -19.31
C HIS A 44 36.55 -50.98 -18.23
N LEU A 45 36.26 -50.71 -16.96
CA LEU A 45 37.12 -51.03 -15.83
C LEU A 45 37.03 -52.53 -15.53
N LYS A 46 38.16 -53.23 -15.69
CA LYS A 46 38.25 -54.67 -15.42
C LYS A 46 38.62 -55.00 -13.98
N ASP A 47 39.21 -54.04 -13.26
CA ASP A 47 39.61 -54.20 -11.86
C ASP A 47 38.42 -53.87 -10.94
N PRO A 48 37.93 -54.83 -10.13
CA PRO A 48 36.86 -54.59 -9.17
C PRO A 48 37.15 -53.45 -8.18
N LYS A 49 38.43 -53.22 -7.84
CA LYS A 49 38.81 -52.10 -6.95
C LYS A 49 38.57 -50.74 -7.61
N LEU A 50 38.81 -50.64 -8.92
CA LEU A 50 38.55 -49.41 -9.67
C LEU A 50 37.06 -49.16 -9.85
N VAL A 51 36.26 -50.22 -10.03
CA VAL A 51 34.79 -50.11 -10.07
C VAL A 51 34.26 -49.61 -8.74
N ALA A 52 34.69 -50.19 -7.62
CA ALA A 52 34.30 -49.73 -6.28
C ALA A 52 34.72 -48.27 -6.02
N ALA A 53 35.95 -47.90 -6.37
CA ALA A 53 36.42 -46.52 -6.24
C ALA A 53 35.61 -45.52 -7.09
N ALA A 54 35.15 -45.93 -8.27
CA ALA A 54 34.32 -45.10 -9.14
C ALA A 54 32.89 -44.93 -8.61
N GLU A 55 32.32 -45.98 -8.01
CA GLU A 55 31.04 -45.90 -7.31
C GLU A 55 31.12 -44.99 -6.07
N ASP A 56 32.17 -45.13 -5.27
CA ASP A 56 32.44 -44.26 -4.11
C ASP A 56 32.64 -42.79 -4.53
N LEU A 57 33.40 -42.55 -5.59
CA LEU A 57 33.59 -41.20 -6.15
C LEU A 57 32.26 -40.61 -6.60
N THR A 58 31.40 -41.41 -7.22
CA THR A 58 30.09 -40.95 -7.67
C THR A 58 29.19 -40.60 -6.48
N ALA A 59 29.20 -41.40 -5.42
CA ALA A 59 28.47 -41.10 -4.20
C ALA A 59 28.96 -39.78 -3.56
N GLN A 60 30.28 -39.59 -3.46
CA GLN A 60 30.87 -38.35 -2.94
C GLN A 60 30.50 -37.12 -3.79
N MET A 61 30.56 -37.26 -5.12
CA MET A 61 30.17 -36.20 -6.04
C MET A 61 28.70 -35.81 -5.86
N MET A 62 27.81 -36.78 -5.67
CA MET A 62 26.38 -36.51 -5.47
C MET A 62 26.10 -35.77 -4.15
N VAL A 63 26.82 -36.11 -3.08
CA VAL A 63 26.76 -35.37 -1.81
C VAL A 63 27.24 -33.93 -2.00
N GLN A 64 28.40 -33.74 -2.64
CA GLN A 64 28.96 -32.41 -2.88
C GLN A 64 28.05 -31.54 -3.76
N VAL A 65 27.46 -32.10 -4.81
CA VAL A 65 26.49 -31.38 -5.66
C VAL A 65 25.28 -30.96 -4.84
N ALA A 66 24.75 -31.85 -3.99
CA ALA A 66 23.61 -31.52 -3.14
C ALA A 66 23.94 -30.38 -2.16
N ASP A 67 25.11 -30.40 -1.54
CA ASP A 67 25.54 -29.36 -0.60
C ASP A 67 25.79 -28.02 -1.29
N ASN A 68 26.44 -28.04 -2.46
CA ASN A 68 26.64 -26.83 -3.28
C ASN A 68 25.30 -26.24 -3.71
N VAL A 69 24.36 -27.06 -4.20
CA VAL A 69 23.03 -26.59 -4.61
C VAL A 69 22.26 -25.98 -3.44
N LYS A 70 22.34 -26.59 -2.24
CA LYS A 70 21.73 -26.00 -1.03
C LYS A 70 22.37 -24.65 -0.68
N SER A 71 23.70 -24.56 -0.74
CA SER A 71 24.42 -23.31 -0.46
C SER A 71 24.04 -22.19 -1.44
N GLU A 72 24.07 -22.48 -2.74
CA GLU A 72 23.67 -21.54 -3.79
C GLU A 72 22.21 -21.11 -3.64
N PHE A 73 21.33 -22.07 -3.30
CA PHE A 73 19.93 -21.75 -3.03
C PHE A 73 19.77 -20.78 -1.86
N GLU A 74 20.45 -21.02 -0.73
CA GLU A 74 20.40 -20.10 0.41
C GLU A 74 21.03 -18.73 0.10
N GLN A 75 22.06 -18.69 -0.74
CA GLN A 75 22.62 -17.45 -1.25
C GLN A 75 21.58 -16.66 -2.06
N ILE A 76 20.91 -17.30 -3.02
CA ILE A 76 19.83 -16.68 -3.81
C ILE A 76 18.69 -16.19 -2.89
N MET A 77 18.31 -17.00 -1.90
CA MET A 77 17.29 -16.63 -0.91
C MET A 77 17.64 -15.34 -0.16
N SER A 78 18.92 -15.19 0.21
CA SER A 78 19.43 -14.01 0.89
C SER A 78 19.60 -12.81 -0.04
N GLU A 79 20.22 -12.99 -1.21
CA GLU A 79 20.52 -11.93 -2.19
C GLU A 79 19.26 -11.20 -2.65
N TYR A 80 18.19 -11.95 -2.94
CA TYR A 80 16.92 -11.39 -3.38
C TYR A 80 15.96 -11.11 -2.22
N ASN A 81 16.39 -11.35 -0.99
CA ASN A 81 15.60 -11.17 0.23
C ASN A 81 14.21 -11.84 0.11
N LEU A 82 14.21 -13.09 -0.36
CA LEU A 82 12.99 -13.80 -0.75
C LEU A 82 12.07 -14.07 0.45
N ASN A 83 12.62 -14.22 1.66
CA ASN A 83 11.80 -14.39 2.86
C ASN A 83 10.93 -13.16 3.13
N GLU A 84 11.51 -11.96 3.11
CA GLU A 84 10.74 -10.74 3.33
C GLU A 84 9.72 -10.49 2.23
N ARG A 85 10.08 -10.75 0.96
CA ARG A 85 9.15 -10.62 -0.17
C ARG A 85 7.97 -11.59 -0.07
N MET A 86 8.22 -12.83 0.35
CA MET A 86 7.17 -13.84 0.53
C MET A 86 6.28 -13.53 1.74
N LEU A 87 6.85 -13.00 2.83
CA LEU A 87 6.06 -12.49 3.97
C LEU A 87 5.17 -11.32 3.55
N ALA A 88 5.70 -10.38 2.76
CA ALA A 88 4.93 -9.26 2.24
C ALA A 88 3.78 -9.74 1.36
N LEU A 89 4.02 -10.75 0.52
CA LEU A 89 2.99 -11.36 -0.31
C LEU A 89 1.91 -12.09 0.52
N ASP A 90 2.31 -12.83 1.56
CA ASP A 90 1.37 -13.49 2.50
C ASP A 90 0.49 -12.44 3.20
N GLU A 91 1.05 -11.29 3.59
CA GLU A 91 0.30 -10.20 4.21
C GLU A 91 -0.66 -9.50 3.23
N ILE A 92 -0.24 -9.27 1.97
CA ILE A 92 -1.11 -8.74 0.91
C ILE A 92 -2.28 -9.69 0.69
N GLU A 93 -2.02 -10.99 0.57
CA GLU A 93 -3.07 -12.00 0.38
C GLU A 93 -4.02 -12.06 1.59
N ARG A 94 -3.49 -12.00 2.81
CA ARG A 94 -4.30 -11.96 4.03
C ARG A 94 -5.22 -10.73 4.06
N ARG A 95 -4.70 -9.55 3.72
CA ARG A 95 -5.49 -8.31 3.65
C ARG A 95 -6.56 -8.37 2.57
N ALA A 96 -6.22 -8.87 1.38
CA ALA A 96 -7.15 -9.05 0.28
C ALA A 96 -8.32 -9.97 0.65
N ARG A 97 -8.04 -11.11 1.30
CA ARG A 97 -9.09 -12.04 1.77
C ARG A 97 -9.94 -11.43 2.88
N ALA A 98 -9.33 -10.69 3.81
CA ALA A 98 -10.06 -10.01 4.88
C ALA A 98 -10.99 -8.92 4.34
N ALA A 99 -10.54 -8.12 3.36
CA ALA A 99 -11.35 -7.12 2.67
C ALA A 99 -12.54 -7.78 1.96
N ALA A 100 -12.29 -8.85 1.18
CA ALA A 100 -13.35 -9.59 0.49
C ALA A 100 -14.38 -10.22 1.46
N ALA A 101 -13.95 -10.66 2.64
CA ALA A 101 -14.85 -11.18 3.66
C ALA A 101 -15.68 -10.09 4.35
N SER A 102 -15.18 -8.86 4.44
CA SER A 102 -15.88 -7.72 5.03
C SER A 102 -16.92 -7.06 4.10
N GLU A 103 -16.82 -7.26 2.79
CA GLU A 103 -17.76 -6.71 1.79
C GLU A 103 -19.08 -7.50 1.65
N GLY A 104 -19.30 -8.53 2.48
CA GLY A 104 -20.53 -9.32 2.52
C GLY A 104 -21.75 -8.64 3.16
N GLY A 105 -21.73 -7.33 3.41
CA GLY A 105 -22.81 -6.57 4.04
C GLY A 105 -23.09 -5.25 3.32
N ASP A 106 -24.24 -5.21 2.64
CA ASP A 106 -24.94 -4.04 2.09
C ASP A 106 -24.11 -2.95 1.38
N GLY A 107 -24.10 -3.04 0.05
CA GLY A 107 -24.17 -1.87 -0.84
C GLY A 107 -23.19 -0.72 -0.58
N GLY A 108 -21.90 -0.93 -0.85
CA GLY A 108 -20.93 0.16 -0.77
C GLY A 108 -19.62 -0.12 -1.49
N GLY A 109 -19.62 0.04 -2.82
CA GLY A 109 -18.43 0.29 -3.65
C GLY A 109 -17.22 -0.63 -3.42
N GLY A 110 -17.25 -1.80 -4.06
CA GLY A 110 -16.21 -2.82 -3.96
C GLY A 110 -14.79 -2.29 -4.14
N ASP A 111 -14.01 -2.40 -3.07
CA ASP A 111 -12.55 -2.38 -3.05
C ASP A 111 -12.07 -3.82 -3.38
N GLY A 112 -12.61 -4.36 -4.48
CA GLY A 112 -12.22 -5.65 -5.01
C GLY A 112 -10.74 -5.61 -5.39
N VAL A 113 -10.02 -6.70 -5.14
CA VAL A 113 -8.61 -6.87 -5.49
C VAL A 113 -8.40 -6.43 -6.94
N TRP A 114 -7.87 -5.22 -7.11
CA TRP A 114 -7.62 -4.63 -8.42
C TRP A 114 -6.37 -5.28 -8.99
N VAL A 115 -6.54 -6.41 -9.68
CA VAL A 115 -5.50 -6.93 -10.57
C VAL A 115 -5.46 -5.95 -11.73
N LEU A 116 -4.44 -5.10 -11.77
CA LEU A 116 -4.27 -4.14 -12.85
C LEU A 116 -4.24 -4.90 -14.20
N PRO A 117 -5.17 -4.62 -15.14
CA PRO A 117 -5.04 -5.10 -16.51
C PRO A 117 -3.71 -4.68 -17.12
N GLU A 118 -3.17 -5.47 -18.06
CA GLU A 118 -1.88 -5.23 -18.72
C GLU A 118 -1.81 -3.85 -19.42
N ASP A 119 -2.96 -3.25 -19.72
CA ASP A 119 -3.09 -1.96 -20.42
C ASP A 119 -3.11 -0.74 -19.47
N VAL A 120 -3.04 -0.96 -18.15
CA VAL A 120 -3.13 0.13 -17.17
C VAL A 120 -1.76 0.73 -16.91
N SER A 121 -1.61 2.01 -17.22
CA SER A 121 -0.34 2.71 -17.04
C SER A 121 -0.10 3.02 -15.55
N PRO A 122 1.16 3.18 -15.11
CA PRO A 122 1.48 3.66 -13.76
C PRO A 122 0.76 4.98 -13.40
N THR A 123 0.48 5.81 -14.40
CA THR A 123 -0.27 7.07 -14.23
C THR A 123 -1.72 6.82 -13.80
N ASP A 124 -2.33 5.74 -14.28
CA ASP A 124 -3.72 5.39 -13.95
C ASP A 124 -3.82 4.86 -12.51
N VAL A 125 -2.81 4.12 -12.03
CA VAL A 125 -2.70 3.75 -10.60
C VAL A 125 -2.63 5.00 -9.72
N LEU A 126 -1.79 5.96 -10.10
CA LEU A 126 -1.65 7.21 -9.35
C LEU A 126 -2.95 8.01 -9.35
N ARG A 127 -3.70 8.02 -10.46
CA ARG A 127 -5.03 8.65 -10.50
C ARG A 127 -6.00 7.98 -9.53
N VAL A 128 -6.10 6.64 -9.54
CA VAL A 128 -6.99 5.91 -8.63
C VAL A 128 -6.64 6.17 -7.16
N LEU A 129 -5.35 6.17 -6.82
CA LEU A 129 -4.87 6.49 -5.47
C LEU A 129 -5.16 7.96 -5.08
N ALA A 130 -5.00 8.89 -6.01
CA ALA A 130 -5.26 10.31 -5.80
C ALA A 130 -6.76 10.65 -5.70
N VAL A 131 -7.67 9.80 -6.19
CA VAL A 131 -9.12 10.07 -6.12
C VAL A 131 -9.60 10.22 -4.68
N ARG A 132 -9.09 9.44 -3.72
CA ARG A 132 -9.47 9.58 -2.31
C ARG A 132 -9.02 10.93 -1.73
N SER A 133 -7.78 11.36 -2.00
CA SER A 133 -7.28 12.66 -1.52
C SER A 133 -7.98 13.83 -2.21
N LEU A 134 -8.26 13.73 -3.51
CA LEU A 134 -8.98 14.76 -4.27
C LEU A 134 -10.43 14.90 -3.82
N ARG A 135 -11.10 13.81 -3.44
CA ARG A 135 -12.45 13.86 -2.84
C ARG A 135 -12.44 14.58 -1.49
N ALA A 136 -11.51 14.22 -0.60
CA ALA A 136 -11.37 14.87 0.69
C ALA A 136 -11.08 16.38 0.56
N GLU A 137 -10.23 16.76 -0.40
CA GLU A 137 -9.92 18.17 -0.65
C GLU A 137 -11.11 18.93 -1.25
N ARG A 138 -11.88 18.29 -2.14
CA ARG A 138 -13.13 18.86 -2.66
C ARG A 138 -14.14 19.10 -1.55
N GLU A 139 -14.36 18.12 -0.66
CA GLU A 139 -15.27 18.27 0.48
C GLU A 139 -14.82 19.41 1.42
N ARG A 140 -13.51 19.54 1.67
CA ARG A 140 -12.94 20.65 2.44
C ARG A 140 -13.26 22.00 1.78
N LEU A 141 -13.03 22.13 0.48
CA LEU A 141 -13.27 23.36 -0.27
C LEU A 141 -14.75 23.72 -0.34
N GLU A 142 -15.64 22.73 -0.52
CA GLU A 142 -17.08 22.94 -0.50
C GLU A 142 -17.56 23.44 0.88
N ALA A 143 -17.02 22.89 1.97
CA ALA A 143 -17.31 23.37 3.33
C ALA A 143 -16.80 24.81 3.56
N GLU A 144 -15.61 25.13 3.06
CA GLU A 144 -15.03 26.46 3.16
C GLU A 144 -15.82 27.50 2.35
N LEU A 145 -16.27 27.13 1.15
CA LEU A 145 -17.15 27.95 0.31
C LEU A 145 -18.48 28.24 1.03
N ALA A 146 -19.14 27.20 1.55
CA ALA A 146 -20.41 27.35 2.26
C ALA A 146 -20.29 28.28 3.48
N LYS A 147 -19.17 28.18 4.21
CA LYS A 147 -18.86 29.09 5.33
C LYS A 147 -18.72 30.53 4.86
N LYS A 148 -17.95 30.77 3.78
CA LYS A 148 -17.74 32.11 3.23
C LYS A 148 -19.02 32.73 2.68
N GLU A 149 -19.89 31.94 2.06
CA GLU A 149 -21.20 32.39 1.61
C GLU A 149 -22.13 32.77 2.77
N ALA A 150 -22.06 32.05 3.89
CA ALA A 150 -22.79 32.38 5.10
C ALA A 150 -22.29 33.71 5.72
N GLU A 151 -20.96 33.87 5.84
CA GLU A 151 -20.32 35.13 6.28
C GLU A 151 -20.74 36.30 5.39
N ALA A 152 -20.67 36.13 4.06
CA ALA A 152 -21.05 37.16 3.10
C ALA A 152 -22.54 37.54 3.20
N ARG A 153 -23.44 36.56 3.40
CA ARG A 153 -24.87 36.82 3.62
C ARG A 153 -25.10 37.61 4.91
N ALA A 154 -24.42 37.24 6.00
CA ALA A 154 -24.51 37.97 7.27
C ALA A 154 -24.02 39.42 7.13
N LEU A 155 -22.87 39.62 6.49
CA LEU A 155 -22.32 40.96 6.19
C LEU A 155 -23.27 41.80 5.35
N ARG A 156 -23.86 41.24 4.28
CA ARG A 156 -24.87 41.95 3.49
C ARG A 156 -26.08 42.37 4.33
N GLY A 157 -26.53 41.49 5.24
CA GLY A 157 -27.60 41.81 6.19
C GLY A 157 -27.24 42.99 7.10
N ALA A 158 -26.04 42.97 7.68
CA ALA A 158 -25.54 44.06 8.53
C ALA A 158 -25.45 45.38 7.77
N VAL A 159 -24.87 45.39 6.56
CA VAL A 159 -24.75 46.60 5.73
C VAL A 159 -26.13 47.19 5.40
N VAL A 160 -27.13 46.36 5.09
CA VAL A 160 -28.49 46.85 4.83
C VAL A 160 -29.14 47.43 6.09
N ALA A 161 -28.91 46.83 7.26
CA ALA A 161 -29.40 47.35 8.54
C ALA A 161 -28.77 48.70 8.87
N ASP A 162 -27.45 48.81 8.74
CA ASP A 162 -26.70 50.05 8.96
C ASP A 162 -27.14 51.15 7.99
N ALA A 163 -27.31 50.83 6.70
CA ALA A 163 -27.80 51.78 5.71
C ALA A 163 -29.20 52.31 6.06
N ARG A 164 -30.09 51.48 6.60
CA ARG A 164 -31.41 51.90 7.09
C ARG A 164 -31.30 52.80 8.32
N ALA A 165 -30.43 52.47 9.28
CA ALA A 165 -30.21 53.26 10.48
C ALA A 165 -29.64 54.65 10.15
N VAL A 166 -28.65 54.72 9.25
CA VAL A 166 -28.07 55.97 8.76
C VAL A 166 -29.12 56.81 8.04
N LYS A 167 -29.92 56.20 7.16
CA LYS A 167 -31.01 56.91 6.47
C LYS A 167 -32.03 57.47 7.46
N GLY A 168 -32.50 56.67 8.42
CA GLY A 168 -33.44 57.14 9.44
C GLY A 168 -32.88 58.28 10.29
N SER A 169 -31.59 58.22 10.64
CA SER A 169 -30.92 59.30 11.38
C SER A 169 -30.80 60.58 10.55
N ALA A 170 -30.50 60.45 9.26
CA ALA A 170 -30.44 61.59 8.34
C ALA A 170 -31.82 62.25 8.14
N ASP A 171 -32.87 61.44 8.02
CA ASP A 171 -34.25 61.93 7.91
C ASP A 171 -34.69 62.68 9.18
N ALA A 172 -34.37 62.13 10.37
CA ALA A 172 -34.65 62.78 11.66
C ALA A 172 -33.88 64.11 11.83
N LEU A 173 -32.59 64.13 11.44
CA LEU A 173 -31.78 65.35 11.47
C LEU A 173 -32.35 66.42 10.53
N ARG A 174 -32.78 66.02 9.32
CA ARG A 174 -33.40 66.91 8.34
C ARG A 174 -34.71 67.51 8.88
N GLN A 175 -35.51 66.69 9.56
CA GLN A 175 -36.74 67.16 10.20
C GLN A 175 -36.44 68.16 11.33
N SER A 176 -35.51 67.85 12.23
CA SER A 176 -35.11 68.74 13.32
C SER A 176 -34.56 70.08 12.80
N LEU A 177 -33.75 70.07 11.73
CA LEU A 177 -33.29 71.30 11.07
C LEU A 177 -34.45 72.11 10.47
N GLY A 178 -35.45 71.43 9.90
CA GLY A 178 -36.68 72.08 9.41
C GLY A 178 -37.47 72.74 10.54
N ASP A 179 -37.65 72.05 11.66
CA ASP A 179 -38.37 72.55 12.84
C ASP A 179 -37.65 73.75 13.47
N VAL A 180 -36.31 73.70 13.56
CA VAL A 180 -35.49 74.81 14.03
C VAL A 180 -35.59 76.01 13.09
N GLY A 181 -35.56 75.78 11.77
CA GLY A 181 -35.77 76.84 10.77
C GLY A 181 -37.13 77.52 10.93
N ALA A 182 -38.20 76.72 11.05
CA ALA A 182 -39.55 77.23 11.26
C ALA A 182 -39.68 78.01 12.58
N ALA A 183 -39.07 77.54 13.66
CA ALA A 183 -39.05 78.24 14.95
C ALA A 183 -38.26 79.55 14.87
N ALA A 184 -37.13 79.59 14.17
CA ALA A 184 -36.34 80.79 13.99
C ALA A 184 -37.09 81.86 13.16
N ASP A 185 -37.86 81.45 12.17
CA ASP A 185 -38.69 82.36 11.38
C ASP A 185 -39.88 82.92 12.20
N ALA A 186 -40.47 82.09 13.08
CA ALA A 186 -41.53 82.52 13.99
C ALA A 186 -41.07 83.52 15.06
N MET A 187 -39.78 83.50 15.45
CA MET A 187 -39.19 84.44 16.42
C MET A 187 -38.74 85.79 15.81
N LYS A 188 -38.77 85.94 14.48
CA LYS A 188 -38.43 87.19 13.77
C LYS A 188 -39.66 88.06 13.46
N LEU A 189 -40.84 87.67 13.94
CA LEU A 189 -42.08 88.45 14.01
C LEU A 189 -42.26 89.02 15.42
#